data_AF-A0A4R4T4X3-F1
#
_entry.id   AF-A0A4R4T4X3-F1
#
_cell.length_a   1.000
_cell.length_b   1.000
_cell.length_c   1.000
_cell.angle_alpha   90.00
_cell.angle_beta   90.00
_cell.angle_gamma   90.00
#
_symmetry.space_group_name_H-M   'P 1'
#
loop_
_entity.id
_entity.type
_entity.pdbx_description
1 polymer ?
#
loop_
_entity_poly.entity_id
_entity_poly.type
_entity_poly.pdbx_seq_one_letter_code
_entity_poly.pdbx_strand_id
1 'polypeptide(L)'
;MSIEVLNESGAEVDEKAIAGLSRHVLDGMRVHPLAELSILLVDEAAMTELHEKWMDEPGPTDVLSFPMDELRPGHMTGGDEDDEADPGLLGDVVLCPAVAEKQARKAGHSRADELELLCTHGILHLLGYDHAEPEEHREMFGLQAELLASWREKRGG
;
A
#
# COMPACT_ATOMS: atom_id res chain seq x y z
N MET A 1 4.10 7.74 14.46
CA MET A 1 3.77 6.84 13.37
C MET A 1 5.01 6.02 13.15
N SER A 2 4.88 4.70 13.29
CA SER A 2 5.94 3.76 12.93
C SER A 2 5.72 3.33 11.49
N ILE A 3 6.78 3.35 10.68
CA ILE A 3 6.72 2.85 9.31
C ILE A 3 7.94 1.95 9.14
N GLU A 4 7.69 0.67 8.94
CA GLU A 4 8.72 -0.32 8.69
C GLU A 4 8.73 -0.67 7.21
N VAL A 5 9.90 -0.65 6.59
CA VAL A 5 10.08 -1.07 5.19
C VAL A 5 11.09 -2.19 5.17
N LEU A 6 10.65 -3.38 4.77
CA LEU A 6 11.47 -4.58 4.66
C LEU A 6 11.58 -4.99 3.19
N ASN A 7 12.80 -5.08 2.68
CA ASN A 7 13.06 -5.45 1.30
C ASN A 7 13.64 -6.87 1.22
N GLU A 8 12.79 -7.83 0.87
CA GLU A 8 13.16 -9.23 0.64
C GLU A 8 13.17 -9.60 -0.86
N SER A 9 12.81 -8.65 -1.74
CA SER A 9 12.70 -8.87 -3.18
C SER A 9 14.03 -9.12 -3.89
N GLY A 10 15.16 -8.83 -3.24
CA GLY A 10 16.49 -8.84 -3.85
C GLY A 10 16.73 -7.72 -4.87
N ALA A 11 15.75 -6.84 -5.11
CA ALA A 11 15.89 -5.68 -5.99
C ALA A 11 16.41 -4.47 -5.19
N GLU A 12 17.29 -3.66 -5.80
CA GLU A 12 17.68 -2.37 -5.23
C GLU A 12 16.46 -1.44 -5.24
N VAL A 13 15.96 -1.02 -4.08
CA VAL A 13 14.84 -0.07 -3.94
C VAL A 13 15.25 1.00 -2.93
N ASP A 14 14.77 2.24 -3.10
CA ASP A 14 15.02 3.31 -2.13
C ASP A 14 14.00 3.19 -0.98
N GLU A 15 14.32 2.39 0.04
CA GLU A 15 13.42 2.16 1.17
C GLU A 15 13.10 3.44 1.95
N LYS A 16 14.04 4.41 1.95
CA LYS A 16 13.84 5.70 2.61
C LYS A 16 12.84 6.56 1.85
N ALA A 17 12.88 6.54 0.52
CA ALA A 17 11.88 7.23 -0.30
C ALA A 17 10.49 6.64 -0.06
N ILE A 18 10.38 5.30 -0.03
CA ILE A 18 9.11 4.61 0.28
C ILE A 18 8.61 5.02 1.68
N ALA A 19 9.42 4.88 2.73
CA ALA A 19 9.03 5.25 4.08
C ALA A 19 8.63 6.74 4.20
N GLY A 20 9.35 7.61 3.50
CA GLY A 20 9.07 9.04 3.45
C GLY A 20 7.75 9.37 2.77
N LEU A 21 7.47 8.71 1.63
CA LEU A 21 6.19 8.81 0.93
C LEU A 21 5.06 8.32 1.84
N SER A 22 5.21 7.15 2.44
CA SER A 22 4.16 6.58 3.30
C SER A 22 3.83 7.50 4.47
N ARG A 23 4.85 8.09 5.11
CA ARG A 23 4.60 9.13 6.14
C ARG A 23 3.85 10.32 5.56
N HIS A 24 4.25 10.81 4.39
CA HIS A 24 3.59 11.94 3.74
C HIS A 24 2.12 11.65 3.42
N VAL A 25 1.82 10.44 2.93
CA VAL A 25 0.45 9.98 2.67
C VAL A 25 -0.35 9.93 3.96
N LEU A 26 0.15 9.26 4.99
CA LEU A 26 -0.53 9.15 6.29
C LEU A 26 -0.76 10.51 6.96
N ASP A 27 0.22 11.41 6.89
CA ASP A 27 0.09 12.79 7.37
C ASP A 27 -0.99 13.57 6.59
N GLY A 28 -0.99 13.44 5.26
CA GLY A 28 -1.98 14.06 4.37
C GLY A 28 -3.41 13.59 4.66
N MET A 29 -3.55 12.30 4.97
CA MET A 29 -4.81 11.67 5.38
C MET A 29 -5.15 11.87 6.86
N ARG A 30 -4.32 12.59 7.62
CA ARG A 30 -4.49 12.90 9.05
C ARG A 30 -4.65 11.66 9.93
N VAL A 31 -3.93 10.60 9.57
CA VAL A 31 -3.92 9.34 10.32
C VAL A 31 -3.30 9.56 11.69
N HIS A 32 -3.79 8.80 12.68
CA HIS A 32 -3.36 8.95 14.06
C HIS A 32 -1.83 8.76 14.19
N PRO A 33 -1.12 9.59 14.97
CA PRO A 33 0.33 9.51 15.10
C PRO A 33 0.83 8.24 15.82
N LEU A 34 -0.04 7.37 16.31
CA LEU A 34 0.37 6.06 16.85
C LEU A 34 0.25 4.93 15.84
N ALA A 35 -0.28 5.19 14.64
CA ALA A 35 -0.44 4.17 13.63
C ALA A 35 0.91 3.58 13.18
N GLU A 36 0.89 2.28 12.92
CA GLU A 36 1.97 1.43 12.47
C GLU A 36 1.60 0.88 11.09
N LEU A 37 2.51 1.09 10.13
CA LEU A 37 2.41 0.62 8.76
C LEU A 37 3.66 -0.20 8.45
N SER A 38 3.46 -1.39 7.92
CA SER A 38 4.54 -2.25 7.43
C SER A 38 4.48 -2.34 5.92
N ILE A 39 5.64 -2.23 5.27
CA ILE A 39 5.78 -2.32 3.82
C ILE A 39 6.79 -3.40 3.51
N LEU A 40 6.33 -4.44 2.83
CA LEU A 40 7.16 -5.58 2.45
C LEU A 40 7.39 -5.55 0.94
N LEU A 41 8.63 -5.54 0.51
CA LEU A 41 8.97 -5.73 -0.91
C LEU A 41 9.40 -7.18 -1.12
N VAL A 42 8.69 -7.90 -1.98
CA VAL A 42 8.90 -9.32 -2.25
C VAL A 42 9.21 -9.57 -3.72
N ASP A 43 9.77 -10.74 -4.03
CA ASP A 43 9.97 -11.18 -5.40
C ASP A 43 8.66 -11.71 -6.03
N GLU A 44 8.70 -12.06 -7.32
CA GLU A 44 7.51 -12.58 -8.01
C GLU A 44 7.04 -13.92 -7.46
N ALA A 45 7.93 -14.74 -6.92
CA ALA A 45 7.59 -16.07 -6.41
C ALA A 45 6.81 -15.94 -5.10
N ALA A 46 7.34 -15.18 -4.14
CA ALA A 46 6.67 -14.89 -2.87
C ALA A 46 5.37 -14.10 -3.10
N MET A 47 5.34 -13.16 -4.05
CA MET A 47 4.12 -12.46 -4.42
C MET A 47 3.05 -13.42 -4.97
N THR A 48 3.45 -14.37 -5.83
CA THR A 48 2.53 -15.39 -6.36
C THR A 48 1.96 -16.26 -5.24
N GLU A 49 2.81 -16.72 -4.31
CA GLU A 49 2.36 -17.51 -3.17
C GLU A 49 1.35 -16.75 -2.30
N LEU A 50 1.57 -15.46 -2.06
CA LEU A 50 0.63 -14.61 -1.32
C LEU A 50 -0.68 -14.40 -2.09
N HIS A 51 -0.59 -14.13 -3.39
CA HIS A 51 -1.75 -13.90 -4.25
C HIS A 51 -2.64 -15.15 -4.34
N GLU A 52 -2.05 -16.32 -4.56
CA GLU A 52 -2.78 -17.59 -4.56
C GLU A 52 -3.37 -17.91 -3.18
N LYS A 53 -2.63 -17.65 -2.10
CA LYS A 53 -3.08 -17.96 -0.74
C LYS A 53 -4.27 -17.12 -0.29
N TRP A 54 -4.29 -15.84 -0.65
CA TRP A 54 -5.27 -14.88 -0.11
C TRP A 54 -6.37 -14.50 -1.11
N MET A 55 -6.06 -14.48 -2.41
CA MET A 55 -7.02 -14.12 -3.47
C MET A 55 -7.50 -15.34 -4.29
N ASP A 56 -6.90 -16.52 -4.11
CA ASP A 56 -7.16 -17.72 -4.93
C ASP A 56 -6.96 -17.46 -6.44
N GLU A 57 -6.06 -16.51 -6.76
CA GLU A 57 -5.72 -16.11 -8.12
C GLU A 57 -4.28 -16.49 -8.47
N PRO A 58 -4.04 -17.11 -9.64
CA PRO A 58 -2.71 -17.56 -10.03
C PRO A 58 -1.82 -16.40 -10.52
N GLY A 59 -0.56 -16.46 -10.14
CA GLY A 59 0.50 -15.55 -10.61
C GLY A 59 0.70 -14.30 -9.74
N PRO A 60 1.74 -13.50 -10.03
CA PRO A 60 2.09 -12.36 -9.20
C PRO A 60 1.21 -11.15 -9.53
N THR A 61 0.85 -10.41 -8.49
CA THR A 61 0.25 -9.07 -8.61
C THR A 61 1.29 -7.98 -8.30
N ASP A 62 0.90 -6.73 -8.44
CA ASP A 62 1.74 -5.56 -8.20
C ASP A 62 1.76 -5.10 -6.74
N VAL A 63 0.59 -5.07 -6.11
CA VAL A 63 0.39 -4.69 -4.71
C VAL A 63 -0.67 -5.58 -4.06
N LEU A 64 -0.43 -5.96 -2.81
CA LEU A 64 -1.43 -6.53 -1.90
C LEU A 64 -1.47 -5.67 -0.64
N SER A 65 -2.67 -5.44 -0.12
CA SER A 65 -2.86 -4.67 1.11
C SER A 65 -3.62 -5.55 2.10
N PHE A 66 -3.04 -5.75 3.28
CA PHE A 66 -3.60 -6.57 4.34
C PHE A 66 -3.96 -5.67 5.53
N PRO A 67 -5.22 -5.24 5.64
CA PRO A 67 -5.66 -4.48 6.81
C PRO A 67 -5.63 -5.36 8.06
N MET A 68 -5.14 -4.82 9.18
CA MET A 68 -4.92 -5.65 10.36
C MET A 68 -6.20 -6.14 11.04
N ASP A 69 -7.34 -5.52 10.74
CA ASP A 69 -8.65 -5.94 11.25
C ASP A 69 -9.06 -7.33 10.71
N GLU A 70 -8.63 -7.68 9.50
CA GLU A 70 -8.89 -8.98 8.87
C GLU A 70 -8.01 -10.13 9.41
N LEU A 71 -6.89 -9.81 10.09
CA LEU A 71 -5.93 -10.80 10.60
C LEU A 71 -6.27 -11.30 12.02
N ARG A 72 -7.35 -10.81 12.65
CA ARG A 72 -7.81 -11.29 13.95
C ARG A 72 -8.55 -12.64 13.80
N PRO A 73 -8.05 -13.76 14.36
CA PRO A 73 -8.76 -15.03 14.32
C PRO A 73 -10.08 -14.92 15.11
N GLY A 74 -11.20 -14.80 14.39
CA GLY A 74 -12.54 -14.61 14.97
C GLY A 74 -13.39 -13.56 14.27
N HIS A 75 -12.81 -12.68 13.45
CA HIS A 75 -13.56 -11.65 12.72
C HIS A 75 -13.91 -12.10 11.29
N MET A 76 -14.42 -13.33 11.15
CA MET A 76 -15.21 -13.70 9.98
C MET A 76 -16.68 -13.57 10.38
N THR A 77 -17.37 -12.63 9.74
CA THR A 77 -18.82 -12.40 9.79
C THR A 77 -19.38 -11.74 11.06
N GLY A 78 -19.67 -10.43 10.93
CA GLY A 78 -20.89 -9.83 11.47
C GLY A 78 -20.85 -9.34 12.92
N GLY A 79 -21.00 -8.01 13.06
CA GLY A 79 -21.60 -7.35 14.20
C GLY A 79 -20.68 -7.18 15.41
N ASP A 80 -20.29 -5.93 15.69
CA ASP A 80 -20.77 -5.17 16.85
C ASP A 80 -20.15 -3.76 16.81
N GLU A 81 -20.96 -2.75 17.12
CA GLU A 81 -20.68 -1.31 16.96
C GLU A 81 -19.75 -0.72 18.04
N ASP A 82 -18.73 -1.46 18.49
CA ASP A 82 -17.83 -1.04 19.58
C ASP A 82 -16.37 -1.54 19.41
N ASP A 83 -15.90 -1.76 18.17
CA ASP A 83 -14.45 -1.90 17.92
C ASP A 83 -13.82 -0.50 17.93
N GLU A 84 -13.35 -0.07 19.10
CA GLU A 84 -12.25 0.87 19.20
C GLU A 84 -11.06 0.22 18.47
N ALA A 85 -11.00 0.40 17.14
CA ALA A 85 -9.87 0.02 16.32
C ALA A 85 -8.62 0.51 17.04
N ASP A 86 -7.81 -0.44 17.55
CA ASP A 86 -6.61 -0.11 18.31
C ASP A 86 -5.82 0.86 17.42
N PRO A 87 -5.70 2.14 17.81
CA PRO A 87 -5.29 3.21 16.89
C PRO A 87 -3.81 3.12 16.49
N GLY A 88 -3.18 1.98 16.83
CA GLY A 88 -1.81 1.63 16.59
C GLY A 88 -1.55 0.85 15.30
N LEU A 89 -2.49 0.13 14.68
CA LEU A 89 -2.10 -0.84 13.63
C LEU A 89 -2.93 -0.72 12.33
N LEU A 90 -2.32 -0.22 11.24
CA LEU A 90 -2.96 -0.12 9.92
C LEU A 90 -2.93 -1.47 9.19
N GLY A 91 -1.76 -2.13 9.18
CA GLY A 91 -1.55 -3.39 8.47
C GLY A 91 -0.32 -3.36 7.56
N ASP A 92 -0.34 -4.25 6.57
CA ASP A 92 0.81 -4.53 5.70
C ASP A 92 0.50 -4.16 4.24
N VAL A 93 1.44 -3.50 3.57
CA VAL A 93 1.44 -3.32 2.11
C VAL A 93 2.57 -4.15 1.52
N VAL A 94 2.23 -5.11 0.69
CA VAL A 94 3.21 -5.95 -0.01
C VAL A 94 3.35 -5.47 -1.45
N LEU A 95 4.57 -5.21 -1.88
CA LEU A 95 4.90 -4.71 -3.22
C LEU A 95 5.83 -5.67 -3.94
N CYS A 96 5.65 -5.84 -5.26
CA CYS A 96 6.59 -6.61 -6.08
C CYS A 96 7.36 -5.69 -7.05
N PRO A 97 8.64 -5.35 -6.77
CA PRO A 97 9.43 -4.47 -7.63
C PRO A 97 9.61 -4.95 -9.07
N ALA A 98 9.62 -6.27 -9.29
CA ALA A 98 9.75 -6.86 -10.62
C ALA A 98 8.48 -6.65 -11.46
N VAL A 99 7.29 -6.80 -10.86
CA VAL A 99 6.02 -6.50 -11.52
C VAL A 99 5.88 -4.99 -11.74
N ALA A 100 6.21 -4.18 -10.73
CA ALA A 100 6.22 -2.73 -10.84
C ALA A 100 7.14 -2.25 -11.98
N GLU A 101 8.31 -2.86 -12.17
CA GLU A 101 9.18 -2.52 -13.30
C GLU A 101 8.54 -2.82 -14.66
N LYS A 102 7.85 -3.96 -14.77
CA LYS A 102 7.12 -4.33 -16.00
C LYS A 102 5.99 -3.33 -16.29
N GLN A 103 5.27 -2.88 -15.26
CA GLN A 103 4.22 -1.87 -15.41
C GLN A 103 4.79 -0.50 -15.75
N ALA A 104 5.83 -0.07 -15.05
CA ALA A 104 6.52 1.18 -15.31
C ALA A 104 6.99 1.32 -16.76
N ARG A 105 7.56 0.25 -17.32
CA ARG A 105 7.97 0.21 -18.74
C ARG A 105 6.80 0.34 -19.71
N LYS A 106 5.63 -0.19 -19.37
CA LYS A 106 4.41 -0.07 -20.21
C LYS A 106 3.79 1.33 -20.10
N ALA A 107 3.77 1.89 -18.90
CA ALA A 107 3.21 3.21 -18.61
C ALA A 107 4.14 4.37 -18.99
N GLY A 108 5.44 4.09 -19.19
CA GLY A 108 6.41 5.07 -19.67
C GLY A 108 7.02 5.96 -18.57
N HIS A 109 7.03 5.51 -17.31
CA HIS A 109 7.69 6.20 -16.20
C HIS A 109 8.72 5.29 -15.52
N SER A 110 9.40 5.80 -14.48
CA SER A 110 10.41 5.02 -13.77
C SER A 110 9.78 3.96 -12.88
N ARG A 111 10.55 2.91 -12.54
CA ARG A 111 10.14 1.92 -11.53
C ARG A 111 9.93 2.57 -10.17
N ALA A 112 10.70 3.61 -9.83
CA ALA A 112 10.52 4.33 -8.57
C ALA A 112 9.15 5.04 -8.54
N ASP A 113 8.76 5.71 -9.62
CA ASP A 113 7.44 6.34 -9.73
C ASP A 113 6.30 5.32 -9.58
N GLU A 114 6.48 4.12 -10.15
CA GLU A 114 5.48 3.06 -10.03
C GLU A 114 5.38 2.52 -8.61
N LEU A 115 6.52 2.30 -7.94
CA LEU A 115 6.51 1.86 -6.55
C LEU A 115 5.88 2.91 -5.63
N GLU A 116 6.12 4.20 -5.89
CA GLU A 116 5.45 5.29 -5.17
C GLU A 116 3.93 5.27 -5.41
N LEU A 117 3.51 5.05 -6.65
CA LEU A 117 2.11 4.93 -7.02
C LEU A 117 1.44 3.76 -6.31
N LEU A 118 2.01 2.56 -6.42
CA LEU A 118 1.49 1.34 -5.81
C LEU A 118 1.49 1.39 -4.28
N CYS A 119 2.53 1.99 -3.68
CA CYS A 119 2.58 2.19 -2.23
C CYS A 119 1.46 3.12 -1.76
N THR A 120 1.24 4.24 -2.45
CA THR A 120 0.14 5.17 -2.13
C THR A 120 -1.20 4.48 -2.28
N HIS A 121 -1.37 3.72 -3.37
CA HIS A 121 -2.58 2.95 -3.65
C HIS A 121 -2.87 1.94 -2.52
N GLY A 122 -1.87 1.15 -2.11
CA GLY A 122 -2.04 0.19 -1.02
C GLY A 122 -2.37 0.83 0.33
N ILE A 123 -1.75 1.98 0.65
CA ILE A 123 -2.09 2.72 1.87
C ILE A 123 -3.53 3.23 1.82
N LEU A 124 -4.02 3.71 0.67
CA LEU A 124 -5.41 4.15 0.56
C LEU A 124 -6.39 2.97 0.77
N HIS A 125 -6.08 1.78 0.25
CA HIS A 125 -6.84 0.56 0.55
C HIS A 125 -6.84 0.24 2.05
N LEU A 126 -5.70 0.34 2.74
CA LEU A 126 -5.63 0.16 4.19
C LEU A 126 -6.46 1.18 4.98
N LEU A 127 -6.71 2.36 4.41
CA LEU A 127 -7.56 3.40 4.99
C LEU A 127 -9.05 3.23 4.65
N GLY A 128 -9.42 2.16 3.93
CA GLY A 128 -10.79 1.82 3.56
C GLY A 128 -11.28 2.47 2.27
N TYR A 129 -10.40 3.05 1.45
CA TYR A 129 -10.77 3.52 0.12
C TYR A 129 -10.71 2.38 -0.88
N ASP A 130 -11.84 2.11 -1.54
CA ASP A 130 -11.93 1.17 -2.65
C ASP A 130 -12.12 1.92 -3.97
N HIS A 131 -12.09 1.21 -5.09
CA HIS A 131 -12.32 1.73 -6.44
C HIS A 131 -13.22 0.78 -7.25
N ALA A 132 -14.08 0.01 -6.58
CA ALA A 132 -15.02 -0.90 -7.22
C ALA A 132 -16.12 -0.13 -7.98
N GLU A 133 -16.67 0.93 -7.39
CA GLU A 133 -17.66 1.78 -8.04
C GLU A 133 -17.01 2.99 -8.76
N PRO A 134 -17.65 3.53 -9.82
CA PRO A 134 -17.11 4.68 -10.55
C PRO A 134 -16.92 5.95 -9.71
N GLU A 135 -17.71 6.13 -8.65
CA GLU A 135 -17.61 7.29 -7.76
C GLU A 135 -16.43 7.13 -6.81
N GLU A 136 -16.29 5.96 -6.17
CA GLU A 136 -15.16 5.59 -5.33
C GLU A 136 -13.84 5.64 -6.11
N HIS A 137 -13.83 5.10 -7.33
CA HIS A 137 -12.68 5.18 -8.22
C HIS A 137 -12.27 6.64 -8.50
N ARG A 138 -13.23 7.55 -8.69
CA ARG A 138 -12.90 8.96 -8.93
C ARG A 138 -12.35 9.64 -7.68
N GLU A 139 -12.86 9.28 -6.51
CA GLU A 139 -12.38 9.79 -5.23
C GLU A 139 -10.97 9.29 -4.94
N MET A 140 -10.77 7.97 -4.91
CA MET A 140 -9.49 7.34 -4.60
C MET A 140 -8.38 7.78 -5.56
N PHE A 141 -8.63 7.76 -6.87
CA PHE A 141 -7.62 8.19 -7.85
C PHE A 141 -7.35 9.69 -7.78
N GLY A 142 -8.36 10.49 -7.41
CA GLY A 142 -8.19 11.92 -7.16
C GLY A 142 -7.25 12.17 -5.98
N LEU A 143 -7.50 11.51 -4.85
CA LEU A 143 -6.66 11.56 -3.65
C LEU A 143 -5.25 11.06 -3.93
N GLN A 144 -5.11 9.91 -4.60
CA GLN A 144 -3.82 9.35 -4.98
C GLN A 144 -3.00 10.35 -5.82
N ALA A 145 -3.62 10.99 -6.81
CA ALA A 145 -2.95 11.99 -7.64
C ALA A 145 -2.52 13.23 -6.83
N GLU A 146 -3.37 13.72 -5.93
CA GLU A 146 -3.07 14.87 -5.07
C GLU A 146 -1.90 14.59 -4.10
N LEU A 147 -1.92 13.43 -3.47
CA LEU A 147 -0.88 13.00 -2.53
C LEU A 147 0.47 12.81 -3.23
N LEU A 148 0.48 12.16 -4.40
CA LEU A 148 1.69 11.99 -5.20
C LEU A 148 2.22 13.33 -5.74
N ALA A 149 1.34 14.24 -6.16
CA ALA A 149 1.74 15.57 -6.63
C ALA A 149 2.44 16.36 -5.51
N SER A 150 1.83 16.41 -4.31
CA SER A 150 2.43 17.11 -3.17
C SER A 150 3.72 16.45 -2.66
N TRP A 151 3.83 15.11 -2.75
CA TRP A 151 5.07 14.40 -2.45
C TRP A 151 6.21 14.79 -3.39
N ARG A 152 5.92 14.87 -4.70
CA ARG A 152 6.90 15.26 -5.72
C ARG A 152 7.39 16.69 -5.53
N GLU A 153 6.49 17.61 -5.17
CA GLU A 153 6.87 18.99 -4.82
C GLU A 153 7.81 19.03 -3.61
N LYS A 154 7.52 18.22 -2.58
CA LYS A 154 8.34 18.14 -1.36
C LYS A 154 9.73 17.52 -1.61
N ARG A 155 9.84 16.56 -2.53
CA ARG A 155 11.13 15.95 -2.92
C ARG A 155 11.96 16.82 -3.86
N GLY A 156 11.31 17.62 -4.70
CA GLY A 156 11.96 18.48 -5.68
C GLY A 156 12.37 19.86 -5.15
N GLY A 157 11.94 20.23 -3.94
CA GLY A 157 12.22 21.51 -3.28
C GLY A 157 13.48 21.54 -2.43
#